data_AF-A0A9E0Z2W5-F1
#
_entry.id   AF-A0A9E0Z2W5-F1
#
_cell.length_a   1.000
_cell.length_b   1.000
_cell.length_c   1.000
_cell.angle_alpha   90.00
_cell.angle_beta   90.00
_cell.angle_gamma   90.00
#
_symmetry.space_group_name_H-M   'P 1'
#
loop_
_entity.id
_entity.type
_entity.pdbx_description
1 polymer ?
#
loop_
_entity_poly.entity_id
_entity_poly.type
_entity_poly.pdbx_seq_one_letter_code
_entity_poly.pdbx_strand_id
1 'polypeptide(L)'
;MSVWKWKDVELEVDMEDVEFQEKYETAFKRLEVTEKELQNIGKLSEITRKYCEMFWDLFDDIFGKGTAHKLFAGRKHSGLCEECYESFISFCADQVKEINRKRVNRSRKYRVKK
;
A
#
# COMPACT_ATOMS: atom_id res chain seq x y z
N MET A 1 8.39 -10.86 6.75
CA MET A 1 6.93 -10.90 6.94
C MET A 1 6.54 -10.13 8.20
N SER A 2 5.90 -8.98 8.05
CA SER A 2 5.38 -8.15 9.15
C SER A 2 3.86 -7.99 8.99
N VAL A 3 3.10 -7.95 10.08
CA VAL A 3 1.64 -7.83 10.02
C VAL A 3 1.24 -6.35 10.14
N TRP A 4 0.65 -5.81 9.08
CA TRP A 4 -0.01 -4.51 9.12
C TRP A 4 -1.43 -4.70 9.67
N LYS A 5 -1.84 -3.83 10.59
CA LYS A 5 -3.17 -3.87 11.21
C LYS A 5 -3.93 -2.59 10.89
N TRP A 6 -5.16 -2.76 10.43
CA TRP A 6 -6.10 -1.68 10.21
C TRP A 6 -7.46 -2.09 10.72
N LYS A 7 -7.89 -1.46 11.83
CA LYS A 7 -9.11 -1.85 12.57
C LYS A 7 -9.06 -3.34 12.93
N ASP A 8 -10.07 -4.11 12.51
CA ASP A 8 -10.20 -5.55 12.75
C ASP A 8 -9.56 -6.40 11.63
N VAL A 9 -8.82 -5.78 10.71
CA VAL A 9 -8.17 -6.46 9.58
C VAL A 9 -6.67 -6.52 9.83
N GLU A 10 -6.12 -7.72 9.69
CA GLU A 10 -4.68 -7.98 9.75
C GLU A 10 -4.23 -8.53 8.40
N LEU A 11 -3.21 -7.90 7.81
CA LEU A 11 -2.67 -8.27 6.51
C LEU A 11 -1.16 -8.41 6.59
N GLU A 12 -0.66 -9.42 5.91
CA GLU A 12 0.77 -9.67 5.83
C GLU A 12 1.42 -8.77 4.77
N VAL A 13 2.45 -8.04 5.17
CA VAL A 13 3.24 -7.17 4.29
C VAL A 13 4.70 -7.57 4.45
N ASP A 14 5.32 -7.98 3.35
CA ASP A 14 6.74 -8.33 3.32
C ASP A 14 7.48 -7.54 2.25
N MET A 15 8.10 -6.44 2.64
CA MET A 15 8.93 -5.62 1.75
C MET A 15 10.30 -6.24 1.46
N GLU A 16 10.62 -7.43 2.00
CA GLU A 16 11.80 -8.23 1.59
C GLU A 16 11.44 -9.30 0.55
N ASP A 17 10.16 -9.61 0.35
CA ASP A 17 9.68 -10.63 -0.58
C ASP A 17 9.47 -10.07 -2.00
N VAL A 18 9.97 -10.79 -3.00
CA VAL A 18 9.93 -10.34 -4.40
C VAL A 18 8.52 -10.41 -4.98
N GLU A 19 7.74 -11.43 -4.66
CA GLU A 19 6.37 -11.58 -5.18
C GLU A 19 5.46 -10.50 -4.61
N PHE A 20 5.66 -10.15 -3.33
CA PHE A 20 4.97 -9.02 -2.71
C PHE A 20 5.39 -7.69 -3.35
N GLN A 21 6.69 -7.47 -3.57
CA GLN A 21 7.19 -6.26 -4.25
C GLN A 21 6.60 -6.11 -5.66
N GLU A 22 6.53 -7.17 -6.45
CA GLU A 22 5.96 -7.13 -7.80
C GLU A 22 4.47 -6.75 -7.79
N LYS A 23 3.69 -7.32 -6.86
CA LYS A 23 2.27 -6.95 -6.66
C LYS A 23 2.13 -5.50 -6.22
N TYR A 24 2.92 -5.09 -5.24
CA TYR A 24 2.97 -3.73 -4.74
C TYR A 24 3.27 -2.75 -5.89
N GLU A 25 4.40 -2.89 -6.59
CA GLU A 25 4.79 -2.00 -7.67
C GLU A 25 3.77 -1.95 -8.80
N THR A 26 3.19 -3.09 -9.18
CA THR A 26 2.15 -3.16 -10.22
C THR A 26 0.89 -2.42 -9.81
N ALA A 27 0.44 -2.60 -8.57
CA ALA A 27 -0.73 -1.91 -8.04
C ALA A 27 -0.50 -0.39 -7.95
N PHE A 28 0.69 0.06 -7.55
CA PHE A 28 1.04 1.48 -7.50
C PHE A 28 1.19 2.11 -8.89
N LYS A 29 1.67 1.38 -9.90
CA LYS A 29 1.66 1.86 -11.30
C LYS A 29 0.24 2.08 -11.80
N ARG A 30 -0.68 1.15 -11.49
CA ARG A 30 -2.10 1.29 -11.83
C ARG A 30 -2.73 2.48 -11.11
N LEU A 31 -2.42 2.64 -9.82
CA LEU A 31 -2.84 3.78 -9.00
C LEU A 31 -2.47 5.12 -9.65
N GLU A 32 -1.21 5.28 -10.08
CA GLU A 32 -0.72 6.51 -10.73
C GLU A 32 -1.47 6.82 -12.04
N VAL A 33 -1.79 5.80 -12.83
CA VAL A 33 -2.57 5.97 -14.07
C VAL A 33 -3.99 6.42 -13.76
N THR A 34 -4.67 5.76 -12.82
CA THR A 34 -6.04 6.11 -12.41
C THR A 34 -6.11 7.50 -11.80
N GLU A 35 -5.11 7.92 -11.03
CA GLU A 35 -5.03 9.27 -10.45
C GLU A 35 -4.95 10.35 -11.55
N LYS A 36 -4.18 10.11 -12.62
CA LYS A 36 -4.11 11.04 -13.76
C LYS A 36 -5.44 11.12 -14.51
N GLU A 37 -6.17 10.02 -14.64
CA GLU A 37 -7.48 9.99 -15.28
C GLU A 37 -8.56 10.74 -14.48
N LEU A 38 -8.45 10.75 -13.15
CA LEU A 38 -9.37 11.46 -12.25
C LEU A 38 -9.41 12.98 -12.47
N GLN A 39 -8.31 13.58 -12.98
CA GLN A 39 -8.20 15.02 -13.21
C GLN A 39 -9.19 15.57 -14.26
N ASN A 40 -9.82 14.69 -15.05
CA ASN A 40 -10.69 15.05 -16.17
C ASN A 40 -12.21 14.90 -15.89
N ILE A 41 -12.61 14.70 -14.63
CA ILE A 41 -14.01 14.38 -14.27
C ILE A 41 -14.76 15.64 -13.80
N GLY A 42 -16.03 15.80 -14.20
CA GLY A 42 -16.79 17.04 -13.99
C GLY A 42 -17.52 17.16 -12.62
N LYS A 43 -18.13 16.09 -12.08
CA LYS A 43 -18.90 16.18 -10.83
C LYS A 43 -18.08 15.73 -9.62
N LEU A 44 -18.11 16.51 -8.54
CA LEU A 44 -17.41 16.21 -7.30
C LEU A 44 -17.74 14.83 -6.70
N SER A 45 -19.00 14.39 -6.78
CA SER A 45 -19.43 13.08 -6.30
C SER A 45 -18.90 11.92 -7.14
N GLU A 46 -18.69 12.14 -8.44
CA GLU A 46 -18.07 11.15 -9.34
C GLU A 46 -16.57 11.07 -9.08
N ILE A 47 -15.90 12.22 -8.93
CA ILE A 47 -14.49 12.30 -8.51
C ILE A 47 -14.29 11.54 -7.19
N THR A 48 -15.08 11.85 -6.17
CA THR A 48 -14.96 11.22 -4.83
C THR A 48 -15.19 9.72 -4.90
N ARG A 49 -16.18 9.27 -5.69
CA ARG A 49 -16.47 7.84 -5.86
C ARG A 49 -15.29 7.14 -6.54
N LYS A 50 -14.77 7.70 -7.61
CA LYS A 50 -13.65 7.14 -8.36
C LYS A 50 -12.35 7.17 -7.55
N TYR A 51 -12.14 8.21 -6.75
CA TYR A 51 -11.03 8.31 -5.81
C TYR A 51 -11.09 7.22 -4.73
N CYS A 52 -12.27 6.92 -4.19
CA CYS A 52 -12.43 5.77 -3.29
C CYS A 52 -12.19 4.44 -4.03
N GLU A 53 -12.75 4.26 -5.23
CA GLU A 53 -12.56 3.05 -6.05
C GLU A 53 -11.09 2.79 -6.37
N MET A 54 -10.33 3.85 -6.61
CA MET A 54 -8.90 3.80 -6.87
C MET A 54 -8.13 3.16 -5.69
N PHE A 55 -8.41 3.55 -4.45
CA PHE A 55 -7.82 2.88 -3.28
C PHE A 55 -8.35 1.46 -3.07
N TRP A 56 -9.62 1.20 -3.39
CA TRP A 56 -10.16 -0.15 -3.30
C TRP A 56 -9.43 -1.10 -4.25
N ASP A 57 -9.23 -0.68 -5.49
CA ASP A 57 -8.46 -1.45 -6.48
C ASP A 57 -7.03 -1.67 -6.02
N LEU A 58 -6.36 -0.66 -5.44
CA LEU A 58 -5.01 -0.79 -4.89
C LEU A 58 -4.92 -1.93 -3.87
N PHE A 59 -5.78 -1.92 -2.84
CA PHE A 59 -5.74 -2.93 -1.78
C PHE A 59 -6.14 -4.32 -2.30
N ASP A 60 -7.12 -4.40 -3.20
CA ASP A 60 -7.54 -5.65 -3.81
C ASP A 60 -6.48 -6.25 -4.74
N ASP A 61 -5.66 -5.43 -5.40
CA ASP A 61 -4.59 -5.89 -6.28
C ASP A 61 -3.35 -6.35 -5.48
N ILE A 62 -3.07 -5.73 -4.33
CA ILE A 62 -1.95 -6.13 -3.45
C ILE A 62 -2.30 -7.39 -2.66
N PHE A 63 -3.46 -7.42 -2.02
CA PHE A 63 -3.82 -8.45 -1.02
C PHE A 63 -4.85 -9.47 -1.52
N GLY A 64 -5.40 -9.27 -2.71
CA GLY A 64 -6.42 -10.13 -3.30
C GLY A 64 -7.83 -9.54 -3.19
N LYS A 65 -8.71 -10.01 -4.08
CA LYS A 65 -10.06 -9.45 -4.27
C LYS A 65 -10.90 -9.52 -2.99
N GLY A 66 -11.61 -8.42 -2.70
CA GLY A 66 -12.48 -8.29 -1.53
C GLY A 66 -11.76 -7.84 -0.25
N THR A 67 -10.45 -7.56 -0.30
CA THR A 67 -9.70 -7.01 0.83
C THR A 67 -10.13 -5.59 1.14
N ALA A 68 -10.30 -4.75 0.12
CA ALA A 68 -10.80 -3.39 0.27
C ALA A 68 -12.18 -3.34 0.93
N HIS A 69 -13.07 -4.28 0.59
CA HIS A 69 -14.39 -4.36 1.22
C HIS A 69 -14.29 -4.55 2.74
N LYS A 70 -13.33 -5.36 3.21
CA LYS A 70 -13.05 -5.58 4.63
C LYS A 70 -12.41 -4.34 5.27
N LEU A 71 -11.39 -3.76 4.64
CA LEU A 71 -10.68 -2.57 5.15
C LEU A 71 -11.60 -1.35 5.32
N PHE A 72 -12.53 -1.16 4.38
CA PHE A 72 -13.42 -0.01 4.32
C PHE A 72 -14.83 -0.28 4.83
N ALA A 73 -15.10 -1.50 5.31
CA ALA A 73 -16.43 -1.94 5.76
C ALA A 73 -17.54 -1.61 4.75
N GLY A 74 -17.27 -1.82 3.46
CA GLY A 74 -18.21 -1.54 2.38
C GLY A 74 -18.45 -0.06 2.03
N ARG A 75 -17.80 0.89 2.71
CA ARG A 75 -18.09 2.33 2.59
C ARG A 75 -17.12 3.05 1.65
N LYS A 76 -17.66 3.87 0.76
CA LYS A 76 -16.89 4.82 -0.08
C LYS A 76 -16.84 6.19 0.59
N HIS A 77 -15.87 6.36 1.48
CA HIS A 77 -15.63 7.59 2.23
C HIS A 77 -14.16 8.00 2.02
N SER A 78 -13.91 9.14 1.38
CA SER A 78 -12.55 9.55 0.96
C SER A 78 -11.59 9.64 2.15
N GLY A 79 -11.98 10.32 3.23
CA GLY A 79 -11.13 10.43 4.42
C GLY A 79 -10.79 9.07 5.06
N LEU A 80 -11.69 8.08 4.97
CA LEU A 80 -11.41 6.73 5.48
C LEU A 80 -10.41 6.01 4.58
N CYS A 81 -10.51 6.24 3.27
CA CYS A 81 -9.58 5.68 2.30
C CYS A 81 -8.18 6.29 2.47
N GLU A 82 -8.11 7.62 2.67
CA GLU A 82 -6.87 8.37 2.91
C GLU A 82 -6.18 7.93 4.20
N GLU A 83 -6.89 7.86 5.34
CA GLU A 83 -6.31 7.43 6.62
C GLU A 83 -5.77 5.98 6.55
N CYS A 84 -6.52 5.09 5.91
CA CYS A 84 -6.11 3.70 5.69
C CYS A 84 -4.85 3.63 4.81
N TYR A 85 -4.83 4.39 3.72
CA TYR A 85 -3.71 4.48 2.80
C TYR A 85 -2.47 5.06 3.50
N GLU A 86 -2.60 6.14 4.26
CA GLU A 86 -1.50 6.75 5.00
C GLU A 86 -0.90 5.75 6.01
N SER A 87 -1.76 5.05 6.77
CA SER A 87 -1.32 3.99 7.68
C SER A 87 -0.52 2.90 6.97
N PHE A 88 -1.01 2.45 5.81
CA PHE A 88 -0.35 1.42 5.01
C PHE A 88 1.02 1.87 4.47
N ILE A 89 1.09 3.06 3.86
CA ILE A 89 2.34 3.60 3.32
C ILE A 89 3.37 3.83 4.42
N SER A 90 2.94 4.36 5.57
CA SER A 90 3.81 4.56 6.72
C SER A 90 4.43 3.24 7.18
N PHE A 91 3.61 2.18 7.27
CA PHE A 91 4.08 0.84 7.63
C PHE A 91 5.10 0.28 6.63
N CYS A 92 4.81 0.38 5.32
CA CYS A 92 5.72 -0.05 4.27
C CYS A 92 7.05 0.73 4.30
N ALA A 93 6.99 2.05 4.49
CA ALA A 93 8.19 2.89 4.58
C ALA A 93 9.08 2.51 5.77
N ASP A 94 8.48 2.22 6.93
CA ASP A 94 9.23 1.80 8.11
C ASP A 94 9.85 0.41 7.94
N GLN A 95 9.15 -0.52 7.29
CA GLN A 95 9.77 -1.80 6.91
C GLN A 95 11.00 -1.59 6.02
N VAL A 96 10.90 -0.77 4.97
CA VAL A 96 12.03 -0.49 4.08
C VAL A 96 13.21 0.15 4.83
N LYS A 97 12.96 1.09 5.76
CA LYS A 97 14.01 1.67 6.61
C LYS A 97 14.72 0.58 7.44
N GLU A 98 13.96 -0.30 8.09
CA GLU A 98 14.52 -1.37 8.93
C GLU A 98 15.29 -2.41 8.10
N ILE A 99 14.80 -2.75 6.91
CA ILE A 99 15.50 -3.64 5.96
C ILE A 99 16.85 -3.03 5.58
N ASN A 100 16.89 -1.76 5.20
CA ASN A 100 18.12 -1.07 4.84
C ASN A 100 19.08 -1.01 6.02
N ARG A 101 18.58 -0.73 7.23
CA ARG A 101 19.38 -0.75 8.47
C ARG A 101 19.99 -2.12 8.73
N LYS A 102 19.21 -3.20 8.61
CA LYS A 102 19.69 -4.59 8.75
C LYS A 102 20.77 -4.92 7.73
N ARG A 103 20.57 -4.55 6.46
CA ARG A 103 21.54 -4.74 5.37
C ARG A 103 22.86 -4.03 5.66
N VAL A 104 22.82 -2.75 6.03
CA VAL A 104 24.01 -1.96 6.39
C VAL A 104 24.76 -2.57 7.58
N ASN A 105 24.03 -2.97 8.63
CA ASN A 105 24.62 -3.60 9.81
C ASN A 105 25.28 -4.94 9.47
N ARG A 106 24.65 -5.77 8.64
CA ARG A 106 25.21 -7.03 8.15
C ARG A 106 26.49 -6.78 7.35
N SER A 107 26.45 -5.86 6.39
CA SER A 107 27.62 -5.47 5.60
C SER A 107 28.78 -4.99 6.47
N ARG A 108 28.51 -4.21 7.53
CA ARG A 108 29.53 -3.76 8.49
C ARG A 108 30.13 -4.90 9.31
N LYS A 109 29.29 -5.83 9.78
CA LYS A 109 29.70 -6.95 10.64
C LYS A 109 30.61 -7.95 9.92
N TYR A 110 30.33 -8.22 8.64
CA TYR A 110 31.03 -9.22 7.84
C TYR A 110 32.00 -8.62 6.81
N ARG A 111 32.32 -7.32 6.93
CA ARG A 111 33.28 -6.65 6.03
C ARG A 111 34.67 -7.29 6.19
N VAL A 112 35.17 -7.91 5.12
CA VAL A 112 36.56 -8.41 5.05
C VAL A 112 37.49 -7.21 5.17
N LYS A 113 38.33 -7.19 6.21
CA LYS A 113 39.41 -6.20 6.35
C LYS A 113 40.48 -6.53 5.30
N LYS A 114 40.73 -5.59 4.40
CA LYS A 114 41.93 -5.59 3.55
C LYS A 114 43.10 -5.05 4.36
#